data_AF-A0A958RYU8-F1
#
_entry.id   AF-A0A958RYU8-F1
#
_cell.length_a   1.000
_cell.length_b   1.000
_cell.length_c   1.000
_cell.angle_alpha   90.00
_cell.angle_beta   90.00
_cell.angle_gamma   90.00
#
_symmetry.space_group_name_H-M   'P 1'
#
loop_
_entity.id
_entity.type
_entity.pdbx_description
1 polymer ?
#
loop_
_entity_poly.entity_id
_entity_poly.type
_entity_poly.pdbx_seq_one_letter_code
_entity_poly.pdbx_strand_id
1 'polypeptide(L)'
;ANKSTRTPIAKHASGTTTGDKLYIGSGINVQAGYIFRCNWEVAGRFTGIKPDVQVASPFEQYTLGLSRYIVGHKLKVQGDLTYKTKDNSPANMLEYRLQVDCHF
;
A
#
# COMPACT_ATOMS: atom_id res chain seq x y z
N ALA A 1 3.63 -3.67 -10.89
CA ALA A 1 2.92 -3.00 -12.00
C ALA A 1 3.78 -1.87 -12.56
N ASN A 2 3.84 -1.70 -13.88
CA ASN A 2 4.61 -0.66 -14.56
C ASN A 2 3.67 0.15 -15.47
N LYS A 3 3.68 1.48 -15.35
CA LYS A 3 2.92 2.41 -16.21
C LYS A 3 3.87 3.39 -16.86
N SER A 4 3.92 3.40 -18.19
CA SER A 4 4.77 4.29 -18.98
C SER A 4 3.96 5.03 -20.04
N THR A 5 4.29 6.30 -20.28
CA THR A 5 3.76 7.12 -21.38
C THR A 5 4.80 8.13 -21.81
N ARG A 6 4.86 8.43 -23.12
CA ARG A 6 5.78 9.43 -23.70
C ARG A 6 5.37 10.88 -23.38
N THR A 7 4.13 11.09 -22.95
CA THR A 7 3.59 12.40 -22.53
C THR A 7 2.75 12.22 -21.27
N PRO A 8 3.29 12.51 -20.07
CA PRO A 8 2.58 12.32 -18.79
C PRO A 8 1.56 13.43 -18.49
N ILE A 9 1.03 14.11 -19.52
CA ILE A 9 0.05 15.19 -19.39
C ILE A 9 -1.24 14.74 -20.06
N ALA A 10 -2.35 14.78 -19.34
CA ALA A 10 -3.67 14.49 -19.89
C ALA A 10 -4.02 15.52 -20.98
N LYS A 11 -4.64 15.05 -22.06
CA LYS A 11 -5.11 15.89 -23.17
C LYS A 11 -6.61 15.74 -23.31
N HIS A 12 -7.28 16.84 -23.65
CA HIS A 12 -8.67 16.82 -24.09
C HIS A 12 -8.80 16.15 -25.47
N ALA A 13 -10.01 15.72 -25.83
CA ALA A 13 -10.31 15.16 -27.16
C ALA A 13 -9.97 16.13 -28.31
N SER A 14 -9.94 17.43 -28.03
CA SER A 14 -9.53 18.51 -28.94
C SER A 14 -8.01 18.70 -29.05
N GLY A 15 -7.19 17.92 -28.33
CA GLY A 15 -5.72 17.95 -28.39
C GLY A 15 -5.04 18.95 -27.46
N THR A 16 -5.77 19.83 -26.78
CA THR A 16 -5.25 20.76 -25.76
C THR A 16 -4.88 20.03 -24.46
N THR A 17 -3.79 20.43 -23.82
CA THR A 17 -3.33 19.84 -22.55
C THR A 17 -4.18 20.32 -21.39
N THR A 18 -4.64 19.39 -20.56
CA THR A 18 -5.49 19.66 -19.39
C THR A 18 -4.69 20.23 -18.20
N GLY A 19 -3.36 20.08 -18.22
CA GLY A 19 -2.48 20.46 -17.08
C GLY A 19 -2.37 19.37 -16.02
N ASP A 20 -3.27 18.37 -16.04
CA ASP A 20 -3.23 17.21 -15.16
C ASP A 20 -2.08 16.27 -15.52
N LYS A 21 -1.25 15.95 -14.52
CA LYS A 21 -0.16 15.00 -14.64
C LYS A 21 -0.67 13.59 -14.37
N LEU A 22 -0.40 12.67 -15.30
CA LEU A 22 -0.66 11.25 -15.13
C LEU A 22 0.34 10.65 -14.13
N TYR A 23 -0.17 9.89 -13.17
CA TYR A 23 0.67 9.18 -12.21
C TYR A 23 1.32 7.96 -12.86
N ILE A 24 2.51 8.16 -13.42
CA ILE A 24 3.32 7.14 -14.10
C ILE A 24 4.53 6.74 -13.25
N GLY A 25 5.01 5.52 -13.48
CA GLY A 25 6.08 4.92 -12.70
C GLY A 25 5.89 3.42 -12.51
N SER A 26 6.68 2.87 -11.60
CA SER A 26 6.66 1.46 -11.26
C SER A 26 6.31 1.28 -9.78
N GLY A 27 5.67 0.16 -9.48
CA GLY A 27 5.33 -0.21 -8.12
C GLY A 27 5.44 -1.71 -7.91
N ILE A 28 5.98 -2.09 -6.76
CA ILE A 28 6.02 -3.46 -6.28
C ILE A 28 5.18 -3.54 -5.00
N ASN A 29 4.40 -4.60 -4.89
CA ASN A 29 3.68 -4.96 -3.68
C ASN A 29 3.90 -6.45 -3.43
N VAL A 30 4.45 -6.77 -2.26
CA VAL A 30 4.69 -8.14 -1.83
C VAL A 30 4.02 -8.30 -0.48
N GLN A 31 3.26 -9.37 -0.30
CA GLN A 31 2.62 -9.70 0.95
C GLN A 31 2.80 -11.18 1.23
N ALA A 32 3.08 -11.51 2.49
CA ALA A 32 3.18 -12.88 2.97
C ALA A 32 2.58 -12.95 4.37
N GLY A 33 2.07 -14.11 4.75
CA GLY A 33 1.55 -14.34 6.09
C GLY A 33 1.48 -15.82 6.43
N TYR A 34 1.41 -16.11 7.73
CA TYR A 34 1.33 -17.47 8.24
C TYR A 34 0.38 -17.54 9.43
N ILE A 35 -0.45 -18.58 9.44
CA ILE A 35 -1.40 -18.88 10.53
C ILE A 35 -0.87 -20.07 11.32
N PHE A 36 -0.66 -19.87 12.61
CA PHE A 36 -0.24 -20.91 13.55
C PHE A 36 -1.43 -21.75 14.00
N ARG A 37 -1.16 -22.98 14.47
CA ARG A 37 -2.19 -23.87 15.05
C ARG A 37 -2.90 -23.28 16.27
N CYS A 38 -2.27 -22.32 16.95
CA CYS A 38 -2.88 -21.55 18.04
C CYS A 38 -3.82 -20.43 17.53
N ASN A 39 -4.19 -20.44 16.25
CA ASN A 39 -5.13 -19.52 15.62
C ASN A 39 -4.69 -18.04 15.69
N TRP A 40 -3.37 -17.82 15.75
CA TRP A 40 -2.72 -16.53 15.54
C TRP A 40 -2.19 -16.46 14.11
N GLU A 41 -2.29 -15.29 13.49
CA GLU A 41 -1.76 -15.02 12.17
C GLU A 41 -0.79 -13.85 12.25
N VAL A 42 0.36 -14.01 11.61
CA VAL A 42 1.30 -12.92 11.37
C VAL A 42 1.36 -12.67 9.87
N ALA A 43 1.24 -11.42 9.47
CA ALA A 43 1.32 -11.00 8.08
C ALA A 43 2.29 -9.84 7.93
N GLY A 44 3.04 -9.83 6.84
CA GLY A 44 3.92 -8.74 6.44
C GLY A 44 3.57 -8.29 5.03
N ARG A 45 3.57 -6.99 4.79
CA ARG A 45 3.40 -6.41 3.46
C ARG A 45 4.44 -5.34 3.21
N PHE A 46 5.12 -5.44 2.09
CA PHE A 46 6.01 -4.43 1.56
C PHE A 46 5.39 -3.80 0.32
N THR A 47 5.43 -2.48 0.22
CA THR A 47 5.04 -1.73 -0.98
C THR A 47 6.11 -0.71 -1.30
N GLY A 48 6.71 -0.82 -2.48
CA GLY A 48 7.65 0.18 -2.99
C GLY A 48 7.05 0.84 -4.22
N ILE A 49 6.89 2.16 -4.20
CA ILE A 49 6.40 2.95 -5.34
C ILE A 49 7.52 3.87 -5.80
N LYS A 50 7.88 3.75 -7.09
CA LYS A 50 8.87 4.56 -7.78
C LYS A 50 8.19 5.33 -8.92
N PRO A 51 7.66 6.53 -8.64
CA PRO A 51 7.09 7.41 -9.66
C PRO A 51 8.19 7.91 -10.60
N ASP A 52 7.79 8.33 -11.80
CA ASP A 52 8.69 9.09 -12.67
C ASP A 52 8.99 10.48 -12.06
N VAL A 53 10.20 11.00 -12.30
CA VAL A 53 10.77 12.17 -11.61
C VAL A 53 9.89 13.42 -11.71
N GLN A 54 9.06 13.50 -12.75
CA GLN A 54 8.18 14.65 -12.99
C GLN A 54 6.82 14.61 -12.28
N VAL A 55 6.51 13.51 -11.60
CA VAL A 55 5.17 13.19 -11.07
C VAL A 55 5.10 13.26 -9.56
N ALA A 56 5.98 12.56 -8.83
CA ALA A 56 5.98 12.51 -7.36
C ALA A 56 7.28 11.91 -6.80
N SER A 57 7.50 12.06 -5.49
CA SER A 57 8.62 11.42 -4.80
C SER A 57 8.36 9.92 -4.57
N PRO A 58 9.39 9.06 -4.70
CA PRO A 58 9.30 7.65 -4.35
C PRO A 58 9.05 7.46 -2.85
N PHE A 59 8.38 6.35 -2.53
CA PHE A 59 8.08 5.99 -1.15
C PHE A 59 8.01 4.48 -0.98
N GLU A 60 8.30 4.06 0.24
CA GLU A 60 8.18 2.67 0.68
C GLU A 60 7.24 2.57 1.88
N GLN A 61 6.50 1.48 1.96
CA GLN A 61 5.61 1.14 3.06
C GLN A 61 5.88 -0.28 3.54
N TYR A 62 6.08 -0.41 4.85
CA TYR A 62 6.25 -1.65 5.56
C TYR A 62 5.07 -1.82 6.50
N THR A 63 4.23 -2.83 6.29
CA THR A 63 3.11 -3.16 7.17
C THR A 63 3.38 -4.49 7.85
N LEU A 64 3.21 -4.52 9.17
CA LEU A 64 3.16 -5.73 9.97
C LEU A 64 1.76 -5.87 10.56
N GLY A 65 1.13 -7.01 10.29
CA GLY A 65 -0.21 -7.35 10.77
C GLY A 65 -0.15 -8.54 11.72
N LEU A 66 -0.98 -8.47 12.75
CA LEU A 66 -1.19 -9.53 13.71
C LEU A 66 -2.69 -9.75 13.85
N SER A 67 -3.15 -10.99 13.64
CA SER A 67 -4.57 -11.33 13.77
C SER A 67 -4.77 -12.55 14.67
N ARG A 68 -5.91 -12.60 15.35
CA ARG A 68 -6.33 -13.72 16.19
C ARG A 68 -7.74 -14.16 15.78
N TYR A 69 -7.87 -15.44 15.48
CA TYR A 69 -9.16 -16.08 15.19
C TYR A 69 -9.79 -16.64 16.46
N ILE A 70 -10.86 -16.02 16.95
CA ILE A 70 -11.48 -16.36 18.24
C ILE A 70 -12.43 -17.56 18.08
N VAL A 71 -13.30 -17.53 17.08
CA VAL A 71 -14.30 -18.59 16.84
C VAL A 71 -14.26 -19.01 15.38
N GLY A 72 -13.78 -20.23 15.09
CA GLY A 72 -13.97 -20.95 13.82
C GLY A 72 -14.02 -20.10 12.55
N HIS A 73 -13.06 -19.18 12.37
CA HIS A 73 -12.98 -18.18 11.30
C HIS A 73 -14.12 -17.15 11.17
N LYS A 74 -15.15 -17.20 12.04
CA LYS A 74 -16.29 -16.27 12.08
C LYS A 74 -15.98 -14.96 12.79
N LEU A 75 -15.11 -15.02 13.79
CA LEU A 75 -14.70 -13.85 14.59
C LEU A 75 -13.19 -13.71 14.55
N LYS A 76 -12.72 -12.59 14.01
CA LYS A 76 -11.29 -12.24 13.93
C LYS A 76 -11.07 -10.86 14.50
N VAL A 77 -10.05 -10.73 15.34
CA VAL A 77 -9.50 -9.43 15.77
C VAL A 77 -8.15 -9.27 15.09
N GLN A 78 -7.94 -8.11 14.49
CA GLN A 78 -6.81 -7.80 13.62
C GLN A 78 -6.24 -6.45 14.04
N GLY A 79 -4.91 -6.37 14.13
CA GLY A 79 -4.18 -5.12 14.23
C GLY A 79 -3.09 -5.07 13.18
N ASP A 80 -2.85 -3.89 12.61
CA ASP A 80 -1.71 -3.67 11.72
C ASP A 80 -1.01 -2.35 12.02
N LEU A 81 0.32 -2.38 11.89
CA LEU A 81 1.21 -1.23 12.01
C LEU A 81 1.87 -1.02 10.65
N THR A 82 1.74 0.18 10.10
CA THR A 82 2.37 0.55 8.83
C THR A 82 3.36 1.69 9.05
N TYR A 83 4.60 1.48 8.62
CA TYR A 83 5.62 2.49 8.57
C TYR A 83 5.86 2.91 7.11
N LYS A 84 5.70 4.20 6.84
CA LYS A 84 5.91 4.79 5.52
C LYS A 84 7.11 5.71 5.54
N THR A 85 8.04 5.48 4.61
CA THR A 85 9.21 6.34 4.40
C THR A 85 9.19 6.91 2.98
N LYS A 86 9.69 8.13 2.83
CA LYS A 86 9.86 8.81 1.54
C LYS A 86 11.35 9.10 1.35
N ASP A 87 11.89 8.74 0.20
CA ASP A 87 13.27 9.08 -0.13
C ASP A 87 13.43 10.62 -0.11
N ASN A 88 14.52 11.10 0.51
CA ASN A 88 14.84 12.52 0.64
C ASN A 88 13.84 13.38 1.44
N SER A 89 13.09 12.81 2.39
CA SER A 89 12.26 13.61 3.31
C SER A 89 12.18 12.98 4.71
N PRO A 90 12.36 13.75 5.80
CA PRO A 90 12.20 13.24 7.17
C PRO A 90 10.74 12.98 7.56
N ALA A 91 9.80 13.12 6.61
CA ALA A 91 8.38 12.89 6.79
C ALA A 91 8.06 11.39 6.80
N ASN A 92 8.53 10.71 7.85
CA ASN A 92 8.14 9.34 8.17
C ASN A 92 6.74 9.35 8.78
N MET A 93 5.87 8.46 8.32
CA MET A 93 4.50 8.34 8.81
C MET A 93 4.29 6.95 9.40
N LEU A 94 3.90 6.92 10.67
CA LEU A 94 3.50 5.70 11.36
C LEU A 94 1.97 5.67 11.43
N GLU A 95 1.37 4.63 10.87
CA GLU A 95 -0.06 4.37 10.91
C GLU A 95 -0.31 3.11 11.71
N TYR A 96 -1.35 3.10 12.53
CA TYR A 96 -1.81 1.91 13.25
C TYR A 96 -3.31 1.74 13.03
N ARG A 97 -3.74 0.48 12.94
CA ARG A 97 -5.14 0.13 12.74
C ARG A 97 -5.52 -1.02 13.64
N LEU A 98 -6.73 -0.94 14.18
CA LEU A 98 -7.40 -2.04 14.86
C LEU A 98 -8.71 -2.33 14.12
N GLN A 99 -8.99 -3.59 13.86
CA GLN A 99 -10.17 -4.04 13.14
C GLN A 99 -10.75 -5.29 13.80
N VAL A 100 -12.08 -5.35 13.85
CA VAL A 100 -12.84 -6.55 14.20
C VAL A 100 -13.63 -6.97 12.97
N ASP A 101 -13.59 -8.25 12.67
CA ASP A 101 -14.30 -8.87 11.55
C ASP A 101 -15.26 -9.94 12.10
N CYS A 102 -16.53 -9.81 11.74
CA CYS A 102 -17.64 -10.64 12.19
C CYS A 102 -18.39 -11.16 10.95
N HIS A 103 -18.26 -12.46 10.68
CA HIS A 103 -19.04 -13.17 9.68
C HIS A 103 -20.08 -14.08 10.35
N PHE A 104 -21.35 -13.95 9.93
CA PHE A 104 -22.49 -14.73 10.43
C PHE A 104 -22.99 -15.73 9.38
#